data_AF-D0I5B9-F1
#
_entry.id   AF-D0I5B9-F1
#
_cell.length_a   1.000
_cell.length_b   1.000
_cell.length_c   1.000
_cell.angle_alpha   90.00
_cell.angle_beta   90.00
_cell.angle_gamma   90.00
#
_symmetry.space_group_name_H-M   'P 1'
#
loop_
_entity.id
_entity.type
_entity.pdbx_description
1 polymer ?
#
loop_
_entity_poly.entity_id
_entity_poly.type
_entity_poly.pdbx_seq_one_letter_code
_entity_poly.pdbx_strand_id
1 'polypeptide(L)' 'MKSAKKRSKDCQVVKRRGRLYVICKSNPRFNAVQGKVKKKK' A
#
# COMPACT_ATOMS: atom_id res chain seq x y z
N MET A 1 7.58 10.62 -1.17
CA MET A 1 7.57 9.15 -0.99
C MET A 1 8.62 8.70 0.04
N LYS A 2 8.69 9.33 1.23
CA LYS A 2 9.76 9.07 2.21
C LYS A 2 9.42 7.94 3.20
N SER A 3 8.14 7.65 3.45
CA SER A 3 7.70 6.71 4.49
C SER A 3 7.57 5.25 4.05
N ALA A 4 7.61 4.96 2.74
CA ALA A 4 7.54 3.59 2.22
C ALA A 4 8.84 2.81 2.44
N LYS A 5 9.95 3.49 2.76
CA LYS A 5 11.27 2.88 2.96
C LYS A 5 11.49 2.31 4.37
N LYS A 6 10.63 2.64 5.34
CA LYS A 6 10.68 2.15 6.74
C LYS A 6 9.62 1.07 7.03
N ARG A 7 9.27 0.25 6.04
CA ARG A 7 8.29 -0.82 6.25
C ARG A 7 8.97 -2.06 6.83
N SER A 8 8.28 -2.75 7.74
CA SER A 8 8.74 -4.05 8.26
C SER A 8 9.07 -4.99 7.10
N LYS A 9 10.02 -5.91 7.31
CA LYS A 9 10.48 -6.88 6.29
C LYS A 9 9.34 -7.71 5.69
N ASP A 10 8.26 -7.86 6.46
CA ASP A 10 7.05 -8.61 6.09
C ASP A 10 6.06 -7.83 5.22
N CYS A 11 6.30 -6.53 5.03
CA CYS A 11 5.44 -5.63 4.28
C CYS A 11 5.93 -5.49 2.84
N GLN A 12 5.19 -6.07 1.91
CA GLN A 12 5.49 -6.05 0.49
C GLN A 12 4.64 -5.01 -0.24
N VAL A 13 5.27 -4.27 -1.16
CA VAL A 13 4.56 -3.41 -2.09
C VAL A 13 4.26 -4.21 -3.35
N VAL A 14 2.98 -4.33 -3.72
CA VAL A 14 2.56 -5.08 -4.91
C VAL A 14 1.72 -4.20 -5.83
N LYS A 15 1.90 -4.35 -7.14
CA LYS A 15 1.05 -3.70 -8.15
C LYS A 15 0.04 -4.71 -8.67
N ARG A 16 -1.24 -4.46 -8.42
CA ARG A 16 -2.35 -5.31 -8.90
C ARG A 16 -3.54 -4.44 -9.30
N ARG A 17 -4.32 -4.86 -10.30
CA ARG A 17 -5.50 -4.10 -10.78
C ARG A 17 -5.22 -2.62 -11.07
N GLY A 18 -4.05 -2.31 -11.64
CA GLY A 18 -3.62 -0.93 -11.96
C GLY A 18 -3.29 -0.05 -10.75
N ARG A 19 -3.27 -0.59 -9.53
CA ARG A 19 -3.07 0.18 -8.28
C ARG A 19 -1.89 -0.39 -7.48
N LEU A 20 -1.24 0.47 -6.70
CA LEU A 20 -0.15 0.07 -5.82
C LEU A 20 -0.73 -0.25 -4.44
N TYR A 21 -0.49 -1.46 -3.97
CA TYR A 21 -0.90 -1.95 -2.67
C TYR A 21 0.31 -2.14 -1.78
N VAL A 22 0.06 -2.01 -0.50
CA VAL A 22 0.95 -2.33 0.59
C VAL A 22 0.29 -3.48 1.31
N ILE A 23 0.96 -4.61 1.37
CA ILE A 23 0.46 -5.82 2.01
C ILE A 23 1.48 -6.23 3.08
N CYS A 24 1.08 -6.17 4.34
CA CYS A 24 1.82 -6.71 5.47
C CYS A 24 1.14 -7.99 5.93
N LYS A 25 1.85 -9.12 5.86
CA LYS A 25 1.30 -10.42 6.28
C LYS A 25 1.21 -10.53 7.81
N SER A 26 2.22 -10.02 8.53
CA SER A 26 2.30 -10.10 9.99
C SER A 26 1.33 -9.18 10.72
N ASN A 27 0.94 -8.05 10.10
CA ASN A 27 -0.04 -7.14 10.68
C ASN A 27 -0.88 -6.46 9.58
N PRO A 28 -2.11 -6.94 9.33
CA PRO A 28 -2.96 -6.44 8.26
C PRO A 28 -3.45 -5.00 8.48
N ARG A 29 -3.31 -4.43 9.69
CA ARG A 29 -3.65 -3.01 9.94
C ARG A 29 -2.79 -2.04 9.13
N PHE A 30 -1.59 -2.48 8.72
CA PHE A 30 -0.71 -1.68 7.86
C PHE A 30 -0.95 -1.88 6.36
N ASN A 31 -1.97 -2.67 5.98
CA ASN A 31 -2.36 -2.79 4.59
C ASN A 31 -2.93 -1.46 4.08
N ALA A 32 -2.41 -0.99 2.94
CA ALA A 32 -2.80 0.29 2.38
C ALA A 32 -2.86 0.23 0.85
N VAL A 33 -3.66 1.12 0.24
CA VAL A 33 -3.75 1.27 -1.21
C VAL A 33 -3.37 2.69 -1.58
N GLN A 34 -2.41 2.85 -2.48
CA GLN A 34 -2.04 4.16 -3.01
C GLN A 34 -2.91 4.50 -4.23
N GLY A 35 -3.49 5.70 -4.18
CA GLY A 35 -4.45 6.20 -5.16
C GLY A 35 -5.87 6.01 -4.66
N LYS A 36 -6.66 7.07 -4.58
CA LYS A 36 -8.11 6.99 -4.43
C LYS A 36 -8.73 7.13 -5.84
N VAL A 37 -9.93 6.60 -6.07
CA VAL A 37 -10.72 7.07 -7.21
C VAL A 37 -10.92 8.58 -7.00
N LYS A 38 -10.57 9.41 -8.00
CA LYS A 38 -10.88 10.84 -7.93
C LYS A 38 -12.41 10.93 -7.80
N LYS A 39 -12.92 11.52 -6.71
CA LYS A 39 -14.35 11.90 -6.67
C LYS A 39 -14.54 12.84 -7.87
N LYS A 40 -15.43 12.48 -8.82
CA LYS A 40 -15.95 13.47 -9.76
C LYS A 40 -16.59 14.56 -8.89
N LYS A 41 -16.11 15.80 -9.06
CA LYS A 41 -16.66 16.98 -8.40
C LYS A 41 -18.10 17.16 -8.83
#